data_AF-L7VWC3-F1
#
_entry.id   AF-L7VWC3-F1
#
_cell.length_a   1.000
_cell.length_b   1.000
_cell.length_c   1.000
_cell.angle_alpha   90.00
_cell.angle_beta   90.00
_cell.angle_gamma   90.00
#
_symmetry.space_group_name_H-M   'P 1'
#
loop_
_entity.id
_entity.type
_entity.pdbx_description
1 polymer ?
#
loop_
_entity_poly.entity_id
_entity_poly.type
_entity_poly.pdbx_seq_one_letter_code
_entity_poly.pdbx_strand_id
1 'polypeptide(L)'
;MFPKEFRMQNRSLSVPVALCTLWLSACHSSQVEPDPQLLADLAAMEDLASPSVDATLPPPTPSVACGAMLPGPPLKSDVTEALPDYAAQLAALDLKTVPDPLDYSAESKLSVAVVNYMLGRSQGTTVSHQDAQQTALGRAVLGAAAKGTGGKLDFSFLRRGLYYFYPCDRPFPADLGAFVARYGDYKKWPVQQLDCARPKNGPRRLYEDLDQGIYVAETIVDGAVRETEVLFTSLRSDGQLDFAAYTEEGKLSDRSTFATAGGTSVVLAAPYTCISCHLDTTAWTITRKMPTGTGAGCR
;
A
#
# COMPACT_ATOMS: atom_id res chain seq x y z
N MET A 1 30.32 25.85 70.69
CA MET A 1 28.87 25.73 70.50
C MET A 1 28.67 25.28 69.05
N PHE A 2 28.51 23.96 68.84
CA PHE A 2 28.34 23.33 67.53
C PHE A 2 26.86 23.11 67.24
N PRO A 3 26.43 23.20 65.97
CA PRO A 3 25.43 22.28 65.46
C PRO A 3 25.98 21.62 64.16
N LYS A 4 26.35 20.33 64.22
CA LYS A 4 25.55 19.16 63.84
C LYS A 4 25.02 19.19 62.39
N GLU A 5 25.76 18.48 61.54
CA GLU A 5 25.33 17.97 60.24
C GLU A 5 24.12 17.03 60.38
N PHE A 6 23.20 17.09 59.41
CA PHE A 6 22.29 16.00 59.09
C PHE A 6 22.16 15.83 57.58
N ARG A 7 21.98 14.57 57.20
CA ARG A 7 22.40 13.91 55.96
C ARG A 7 21.32 13.92 54.87
N MET A 8 21.80 13.87 53.62
CA MET A 8 21.14 13.57 52.33
C MET A 8 19.75 12.90 52.37
N GLN A 9 18.87 13.38 51.50
CA GLN A 9 18.03 12.51 50.65
C GLN A 9 18.00 13.02 49.22
N ASN A 10 18.69 12.28 48.34
CA ASN A 10 18.50 12.27 46.90
C ASN A 10 17.03 11.99 46.58
N ARG A 11 16.39 12.86 45.81
CA ARG A 11 15.22 12.47 45.00
C ARG A 11 15.48 12.86 43.54
N SER A 12 16.01 11.87 42.82
CA SER A 12 15.94 11.77 41.37
C SER A 12 14.49 11.93 40.94
N LEU A 13 14.16 13.04 40.29
CA LEU A 13 12.92 13.17 39.52
C LEU A 13 13.14 12.41 38.21
N SER A 14 12.92 11.11 38.29
CA SER A 14 12.79 10.24 37.13
C SER A 14 11.49 10.64 36.40
N VAL A 15 11.62 11.43 35.34
CA VAL A 15 10.53 11.66 34.38
C VAL A 15 10.31 10.32 33.67
N PRO A 16 9.13 9.69 33.77
CA PRO A 16 8.84 8.55 32.92
C PRO A 16 8.56 9.12 31.53
N VAL A 17 9.50 8.90 30.61
CA VAL A 17 9.25 8.98 29.17
C VAL A 17 8.23 7.89 28.86
N ALA A 18 6.94 8.25 28.92
CA ALA A 18 5.87 7.43 28.38
C ALA A 18 6.02 7.46 26.85
N LEU A 19 6.77 6.50 26.30
CA LEU A 19 6.66 6.12 24.91
C LEU A 19 5.21 5.66 24.70
N CYS A 20 4.36 6.55 24.20
CA CYS A 20 3.11 6.17 23.57
C CYS A 20 3.44 5.49 22.23
N THR A 21 3.76 4.20 22.30
CA THR A 21 3.65 3.30 21.15
C THR A 21 2.17 3.16 20.79
N LEU A 22 1.69 4.02 19.90
CA LEU A 22 0.44 3.79 19.17
C LEU A 22 0.68 2.61 18.23
N TRP A 23 0.35 1.41 18.71
CA TRP A 23 0.32 0.21 17.90
C TRP A 23 -0.71 0.38 16.77
N LEU A 24 -0.28 0.12 15.54
CA LEU A 24 -1.11 0.04 14.35
C LEU A 24 -2.11 -1.12 14.47
N SER A 25 -3.23 -0.88 15.17
CA SER A 25 -4.34 -1.85 15.27
C SER A 25 -5.38 -1.70 14.15
N ALA A 26 -5.02 -1.16 12.99
CA ALA A 26 -5.94 -1.05 11.86
C ALA A 26 -6.10 -2.38 11.08
N CYS A 27 -5.20 -3.35 11.24
CA CYS A 27 -5.16 -4.52 10.35
C CYS A 27 -4.90 -5.89 10.99
N HIS A 28 -4.95 -6.06 12.31
CA HIS A 28 -4.76 -7.39 12.93
C HIS A 28 -5.85 -7.68 13.99
N SER A 29 -6.79 -8.56 13.66
CA SER A 29 -7.62 -9.27 14.64
C SER A 29 -8.04 -10.64 14.10
N SER A 30 -8.27 -11.56 15.04
CA SER A 30 -8.42 -13.01 14.92
C SER A 30 -9.43 -13.49 13.86
N GLN A 31 -9.07 -14.61 13.24
CA GLN A 31 -9.71 -15.26 12.10
C GLN A 31 -11.22 -15.52 12.31
N VAL A 32 -12.01 -15.12 11.32
CA VAL A 32 -13.29 -15.76 11.01
C VAL A 32 -13.02 -16.57 9.75
N GLU A 33 -13.25 -17.89 9.81
CA GLU A 33 -13.05 -18.77 8.65
C GLU A 33 -14.01 -18.38 7.51
N PRO A 34 -13.52 -18.24 6.27
CA PRO A 34 -14.37 -17.98 5.11
C PRO A 34 -15.12 -19.25 4.68
N ASP A 35 -16.31 -19.04 4.12
CA ASP A 35 -17.19 -20.08 3.55
C ASP A 35 -16.47 -20.88 2.44
N PRO A 36 -16.34 -22.22 2.58
CA PRO A 36 -15.69 -23.08 1.59
C PRO A 36 -16.32 -23.05 0.19
N GLN A 37 -17.62 -22.75 0.09
CA GLN A 37 -18.32 -22.68 -1.19
C GLN A 37 -17.88 -21.45 -1.99
N LEU A 38 -17.67 -20.31 -1.31
CA LEU A 38 -17.20 -19.06 -1.91
C LEU A 38 -15.76 -19.20 -2.45
N LEU A 39 -14.93 -20.00 -1.78
CA LEU A 39 -13.56 -20.28 -2.22
C LEU A 39 -13.52 -21.16 -3.49
N ALA A 40 -14.44 -22.12 -3.61
CA ALA A 40 -14.54 -22.97 -4.80
C ALA A 40 -15.05 -22.20 -6.02
N ASP A 41 -16.02 -21.30 -5.83
CA ASP A 41 -16.56 -20.47 -6.91
C ASP A 41 -15.54 -19.43 -7.42
N LEU A 42 -14.66 -18.92 -6.56
CA LEU A 42 -13.58 -18.01 -6.95
C LEU A 42 -12.43 -18.72 -7.70
N ALA A 43 -12.10 -19.94 -7.32
CA ALA A 43 -11.07 -20.75 -7.99
C ALA A 43 -11.51 -21.21 -9.40
N ALA A 44 -12.80 -21.41 -9.62
CA ALA A 44 -13.35 -21.77 -10.93
C ALA A 44 -13.34 -20.61 -11.94
N MET A 45 -13.16 -19.36 -11.50
CA MET A 45 -13.11 -18.17 -12.36
C MET A 45 -11.71 -17.79 -12.83
N GLU A 46 -10.65 -18.44 -12.32
CA GLU A 46 -9.26 -18.16 -12.72
C GLU A 46 -8.88 -18.73 -14.10
N ASP A 47 -9.69 -19.62 -14.69
CA ASP A 47 -9.27 -20.44 -15.85
C ASP A 47 -9.85 -20.00 -17.21
N LEU A 48 -10.44 -18.79 -17.30
CA LEU A 48 -10.95 -18.22 -18.56
C LEU A 48 -10.57 -16.74 -18.71
N ALA A 49 -9.28 -16.41 -18.62
CA ALA A 49 -8.80 -15.08 -18.94
C ALA A 49 -8.60 -14.93 -20.45
N SER A 50 -9.53 -14.24 -21.12
CA SER A 50 -9.24 -13.60 -22.41
C SER A 50 -8.08 -12.62 -22.24
N PRO A 51 -7.24 -12.38 -23.27
CA PRO A 51 -6.17 -11.39 -23.17
C PRO A 51 -6.80 -10.02 -22.90
N SER A 52 -6.50 -9.47 -21.72
CA SER A 52 -6.97 -8.14 -21.32
C SER A 52 -6.62 -7.08 -22.37
N VAL A 53 -7.41 -6.02 -22.46
CA VAL A 53 -7.13 -4.86 -23.35
C VAL A 53 -5.70 -4.32 -23.16
N ASP A 54 -5.15 -4.41 -21.95
CA ASP A 54 -3.77 -4.02 -21.64
C ASP A 54 -2.69 -4.90 -22.30
N ALA A 55 -3.00 -6.14 -22.71
CA ALA A 55 -2.08 -6.97 -23.50
C ALA A 55 -1.93 -6.50 -24.95
N THR A 56 -2.83 -5.63 -25.44
CA THR A 56 -2.87 -5.16 -26.83
C THR A 56 -2.52 -3.67 -27.01
N LEU A 57 -2.51 -2.90 -25.93
CA LEU A 57 -2.12 -1.49 -25.92
C LEU A 57 -0.69 -1.34 -25.42
N PRO A 58 0.12 -0.41 -25.96
CA PRO A 58 1.43 -0.12 -25.39
C PRO A 58 1.26 0.23 -23.90
N PRO A 59 2.18 -0.28 -23.03
CA PRO A 59 2.12 0.01 -21.61
C PRO A 59 2.18 1.53 -21.44
N PRO A 60 1.26 2.13 -20.65
CA PRO A 60 1.29 3.57 -20.42
C PRO A 60 2.67 3.97 -19.89
N THR A 61 3.22 5.09 -20.34
CA THR A 61 4.33 5.69 -19.61
C THR A 61 3.78 6.25 -18.29
N PRO A 62 4.49 6.08 -17.16
CA PRO A 62 4.09 6.70 -15.90
C PRO A 62 3.79 8.18 -16.10
N SER A 63 2.63 8.61 -15.59
CA SER A 63 2.09 9.94 -15.87
C SER A 63 2.64 11.04 -14.95
N VAL A 64 3.42 10.67 -13.94
CA VAL A 64 3.94 11.57 -12.91
C VAL A 64 5.42 11.33 -12.64
N ALA A 65 6.14 12.41 -12.31
CA ALA A 65 7.53 12.32 -11.87
C ALA A 65 7.62 11.73 -10.46
N CYS A 66 8.73 11.03 -10.15
CA CYS A 66 8.94 10.47 -8.82
C CYS A 66 9.00 11.57 -7.76
N GLY A 67 8.30 11.37 -6.65
CA GLY A 67 8.18 12.37 -5.59
C GLY A 67 7.34 13.60 -5.93
N ALA A 68 6.60 13.60 -7.04
CA ALA A 68 5.63 14.65 -7.32
C ALA A 68 4.60 14.75 -6.19
N MET A 69 4.21 15.98 -5.86
CA MET A 69 3.12 16.21 -4.91
C MET A 69 1.78 15.93 -5.60
N LEU A 70 1.14 14.83 -5.21
CA LEU A 70 -0.19 14.47 -5.71
C LEU A 70 -1.31 15.08 -4.85
N PRO A 71 -2.46 15.42 -5.46
CA PRO A 71 -3.60 15.98 -4.74
C PRO A 71 -4.22 14.95 -3.78
N GLY A 72 -4.94 15.47 -2.78
CA GLY A 72 -5.68 14.67 -1.82
C GLY A 72 -5.62 15.27 -0.41
N PRO A 73 -6.42 14.75 0.54
CA PRO A 73 -6.37 15.18 1.93
C PRO A 73 -4.96 14.96 2.53
N PRO A 74 -4.46 15.84 3.41
CA PRO A 74 -3.11 15.68 3.94
C PRO A 74 -2.96 14.38 4.74
N LEU A 75 -1.82 13.70 4.56
CA LEU A 75 -1.41 12.64 5.48
C LEU A 75 -1.07 13.28 6.83
N LYS A 76 -1.35 12.57 7.93
CA LYS A 76 -0.87 13.01 9.24
C LYS A 76 0.65 12.90 9.28
N SER A 77 1.29 13.84 9.98
CA SER A 77 2.76 13.92 10.05
C SER A 77 3.44 12.75 10.75
N ASP A 78 2.68 11.96 11.51
CA ASP A 78 3.13 10.75 12.19
C ASP A 78 3.02 9.48 11.34
N VAL A 79 2.41 9.56 10.15
CA VAL A 79 2.37 8.46 9.18
C VAL A 79 3.77 8.26 8.59
N THR A 80 4.24 7.01 8.55
CA THR A 80 5.57 6.64 8.06
C THR A 80 5.91 7.24 6.70
N GLU A 81 4.96 7.21 5.77
CA GLU A 81 5.08 7.72 4.41
C GLU A 81 5.12 9.26 4.34
N ALA A 82 4.59 9.96 5.36
CA ALA A 82 4.61 11.42 5.46
C ALA A 82 5.94 11.98 6.01
N LEU A 83 6.85 11.12 6.47
CA LEU A 83 8.15 11.55 6.99
C LEU A 83 9.01 12.18 5.87
N PRO A 84 9.59 13.38 6.09
CA PRO A 84 10.28 14.15 5.06
C PRO A 84 11.63 13.55 4.65
N ASP A 85 12.20 14.07 3.57
CA ASP A 85 13.59 13.83 3.15
C ASP A 85 13.92 12.40 2.69
N TYR A 86 12.94 11.64 2.18
CA TYR A 86 13.21 10.28 1.68
C TYR A 86 14.27 10.27 0.57
N ALA A 87 14.14 11.14 -0.44
CA ALA A 87 15.07 11.21 -1.56
C ALA A 87 16.49 11.59 -1.13
N ALA A 88 16.64 12.57 -0.23
CA ALA A 88 17.93 12.98 0.31
C ALA A 88 18.57 11.87 1.14
N GLN A 89 17.78 11.18 1.98
CA GLN A 89 18.25 10.03 2.74
C GLN A 89 18.71 8.89 1.82
N LEU A 90 17.94 8.55 0.78
CA LEU A 90 18.31 7.50 -0.18
C LEU A 90 19.61 7.85 -0.92
N ALA A 91 19.77 9.10 -1.36
CA ALA A 91 20.97 9.56 -2.06
C ALA A 91 22.23 9.54 -1.17
N ALA A 92 22.08 9.66 0.15
CA ALA A 92 23.18 9.62 1.10
C ALA A 92 23.63 8.19 1.48
N LEU A 93 22.86 7.15 1.13
CA LEU A 93 23.21 5.77 1.44
C LEU A 93 24.27 5.23 0.48
N ASP A 94 25.27 4.53 1.02
CA ASP A 94 26.19 3.74 0.21
C ASP A 94 25.62 2.35 -0.06
N LEU A 95 24.96 2.19 -1.21
CA LEU A 95 24.36 0.92 -1.62
C LEU A 95 25.39 -0.20 -1.83
N LYS A 96 26.69 0.11 -1.97
CA LYS A 96 27.76 -0.90 -2.11
C LYS A 96 27.99 -1.70 -0.84
N THR A 97 27.48 -1.21 0.29
CA THR A 97 27.52 -1.92 1.58
C THR A 97 26.52 -3.07 1.67
N VAL A 98 25.52 -3.08 0.77
CA VAL A 98 24.54 -4.16 0.69
C VAL A 98 25.18 -5.37 0.00
N PRO A 99 25.07 -6.59 0.55
CA PRO A 99 25.53 -7.80 -0.14
C PRO A 99 24.91 -7.94 -1.54
N ASP A 100 25.66 -8.51 -2.48
CA ASP A 100 25.20 -8.85 -3.83
C ASP A 100 25.43 -10.35 -4.10
N PRO A 101 24.37 -11.18 -4.21
CA PRO A 101 22.96 -10.80 -4.16
C PRO A 101 22.50 -10.38 -2.76
N LEU A 102 21.51 -9.49 -2.71
CA LEU A 102 20.76 -9.21 -1.49
C LEU A 102 19.91 -10.43 -1.15
N ASP A 103 20.14 -11.05 0.01
CA ASP A 103 19.30 -12.10 0.57
C ASP A 103 18.39 -11.52 1.66
N TYR A 104 17.08 -11.63 1.46
CA TYR A 104 16.03 -11.19 2.37
C TYR A 104 15.17 -12.37 2.87
N SER A 105 15.68 -13.60 2.80
CA SER A 105 14.99 -14.82 3.27
C SER A 105 14.69 -14.83 4.76
N ALA A 106 15.51 -14.13 5.56
CA ALA A 106 15.34 -14.02 7.00
C ALA A 106 14.30 -12.96 7.41
N GLU A 107 13.73 -12.21 6.47
CA GLU A 107 12.72 -11.19 6.74
C GLU A 107 11.37 -11.77 7.14
N SER A 108 10.48 -10.93 7.67
CA SER A 108 9.09 -11.32 7.89
C SER A 108 8.40 -11.65 6.56
N LYS A 109 7.40 -12.54 6.58
CA LYS A 109 6.66 -12.87 5.34
C LYS A 109 6.02 -11.63 4.68
N LEU A 110 5.58 -10.65 5.48
CA LEU A 110 5.07 -9.38 4.97
C LEU A 110 6.17 -8.58 4.28
N SER A 111 7.34 -8.45 4.90
CA SER A 111 8.50 -7.78 4.31
C SER A 111 8.89 -8.44 2.98
N VAL A 112 8.95 -9.76 2.93
CA VAL A 112 9.24 -10.54 1.71
C VAL A 112 8.20 -10.25 0.62
N ALA A 113 6.91 -10.26 0.97
CA ALA A 113 5.83 -9.95 0.03
C ALA A 113 5.94 -8.53 -0.54
N VAL A 114 6.22 -7.53 0.31
CA VAL A 114 6.39 -6.12 -0.12
C VAL A 114 7.64 -5.96 -0.99
N VAL A 115 8.75 -6.62 -0.66
CA VAL A 115 9.96 -6.60 -1.50
C VAL A 115 9.68 -7.21 -2.87
N ASN A 116 9.06 -8.38 -2.91
CA ASN A 116 8.70 -9.06 -4.17
C ASN A 116 7.73 -8.19 -5.01
N TYR A 117 6.74 -7.57 -4.37
CA TYR A 117 5.85 -6.61 -5.01
C TYR A 117 6.59 -5.43 -5.66
N MET A 118 7.52 -4.83 -4.94
CA MET A 118 8.35 -3.73 -5.45
C MET A 118 9.26 -4.17 -6.61
N LEU A 119 9.76 -5.40 -6.57
CA LEU A 119 10.63 -5.98 -7.60
C LEU A 119 9.89 -6.52 -8.83
N GLY A 120 8.56 -6.51 -8.87
CA GLY A 120 7.84 -7.06 -10.03
C GLY A 120 7.77 -8.59 -10.03
N ARG A 121 7.79 -9.24 -8.86
CA ARG A 121 7.85 -10.70 -8.72
C ARG A 121 6.80 -11.18 -7.72
N SER A 122 6.25 -12.37 -7.92
CA SER A 122 5.31 -13.00 -6.97
C SER A 122 6.01 -13.74 -5.83
N GLN A 123 7.27 -14.12 -6.00
CA GLN A 123 8.02 -14.92 -5.04
C GLN A 123 9.53 -14.71 -5.18
N GLY A 124 10.28 -15.27 -4.23
CA GLY A 124 11.74 -15.18 -4.16
C GLY A 124 12.20 -14.48 -2.90
N THR A 125 13.48 -14.69 -2.57
CA THR A 125 14.13 -14.11 -1.38
C THR A 125 15.53 -13.59 -1.68
N THR A 126 15.91 -13.53 -2.96
CA THR A 126 17.21 -13.02 -3.40
C THR A 126 17.06 -12.15 -4.64
N VAL A 127 17.89 -11.11 -4.74
CA VAL A 127 17.94 -10.24 -5.91
C VAL A 127 19.36 -9.70 -6.10
N SER A 128 19.85 -9.70 -7.33
CA SER A 128 21.14 -9.06 -7.64
C SER A 128 21.00 -7.54 -7.61
N HIS A 129 22.10 -6.83 -7.37
CA HIS A 129 22.10 -5.36 -7.47
C HIS A 129 21.73 -4.91 -8.88
N GLN A 130 22.25 -5.61 -9.89
CA GLN A 130 21.95 -5.34 -11.29
C GLN A 130 20.44 -5.39 -11.56
N ASP A 131 19.75 -6.43 -11.09
CA ASP A 131 18.30 -6.58 -11.27
C ASP A 131 17.52 -5.51 -10.50
N ALA A 132 17.87 -5.29 -9.22
CA ALA A 132 17.17 -4.34 -8.38
C ALA A 132 17.34 -2.88 -8.88
N GLN A 133 18.45 -2.56 -9.53
CA GLN A 133 18.69 -1.21 -10.05
C GLN A 133 17.96 -0.89 -11.36
N GLN A 134 17.31 -1.88 -11.99
CA GLN A 134 16.55 -1.67 -13.24
C GLN A 134 15.30 -0.79 -13.03
N THR A 135 14.75 -0.75 -11.82
CA THR A 135 13.55 0.03 -11.49
C THR A 135 13.79 0.97 -10.31
N ALA A 136 12.94 1.99 -10.19
CA ALA A 136 13.05 2.93 -9.07
C ALA A 136 12.63 2.26 -7.74
N LEU A 137 11.62 1.39 -7.80
CA LEU A 137 11.19 0.58 -6.66
C LEU A 137 12.28 -0.43 -6.21
N GLY A 138 12.99 -1.07 -7.13
CA GLY A 138 14.10 -1.96 -6.75
C GLY A 138 15.28 -1.20 -6.11
N ARG A 139 15.54 0.05 -6.53
CA ARG A 139 16.50 0.93 -5.83
C ARG A 139 16.05 1.25 -4.40
N ALA A 140 14.76 1.43 -4.16
CA ALA A 140 14.23 1.59 -2.81
C ALA A 140 14.41 0.35 -1.93
N VAL A 141 14.32 -0.86 -2.50
CA VAL A 141 14.63 -2.12 -1.80
C VAL A 141 16.10 -2.13 -1.35
N LEU A 142 17.05 -1.80 -2.24
CA LEU A 142 18.46 -1.69 -1.87
C LEU A 142 18.70 -0.61 -0.80
N GLY A 143 18.00 0.53 -0.90
CA GLY A 143 18.07 1.58 0.12
C GLY A 143 17.57 1.12 1.49
N ALA A 144 16.48 0.35 1.53
CA ALA A 144 15.97 -0.23 2.77
C ALA A 144 16.96 -1.24 3.39
N ALA A 145 17.65 -2.02 2.55
CA ALA A 145 18.72 -2.91 2.99
C ALA A 145 19.93 -2.16 3.54
N ALA A 146 20.39 -1.11 2.85
CA ALA A 146 21.54 -0.30 3.26
C ALA A 146 21.30 0.46 4.57
N LYS A 147 20.05 0.92 4.79
CA LYS A 147 19.67 1.63 6.02
C LYS A 147 19.40 0.70 7.20
N GLY A 148 19.04 -0.54 6.91
CA GLY A 148 18.70 -1.53 7.91
C GLY A 148 19.88 -1.92 8.82
N THR A 149 19.56 -2.57 9.94
CA THR A 149 20.55 -2.96 10.95
C THR A 149 20.46 -4.44 11.27
N GLY A 150 21.57 -5.07 11.64
CA GLY A 150 21.59 -6.48 12.03
C GLY A 150 21.23 -7.44 10.89
N GLY A 151 21.53 -7.06 9.63
CA GLY A 151 21.19 -7.84 8.45
C GLY A 151 19.69 -7.88 8.14
N LYS A 152 18.91 -6.94 8.68
CA LYS A 152 17.48 -6.78 8.38
C LYS A 152 17.23 -5.53 7.55
N LEU A 153 16.14 -5.51 6.79
CA LEU A 153 15.66 -4.33 6.08
C LEU A 153 15.09 -3.28 7.06
N ASP A 154 15.32 -2.00 6.80
CA ASP A 154 14.52 -0.93 7.41
C ASP A 154 13.14 -0.88 6.73
N PHE A 155 12.15 -1.55 7.35
CA PHE A 155 10.82 -1.67 6.77
C PHE A 155 10.08 -0.32 6.67
N SER A 156 10.36 0.62 7.57
CA SER A 156 9.78 1.97 7.48
C SER A 156 10.33 2.71 6.27
N PHE A 157 11.63 2.57 5.98
CA PHE A 157 12.26 3.13 4.80
C PHE A 157 11.80 2.45 3.51
N LEU A 158 11.58 1.13 3.54
CA LEU A 158 10.99 0.37 2.44
C LEU A 158 9.61 0.94 2.07
N ARG A 159 8.73 1.13 3.06
CA ARG A 159 7.40 1.71 2.87
C ARG A 159 7.44 3.13 2.29
N ARG A 160 8.36 3.97 2.77
CA ARG A 160 8.56 5.32 2.23
C ARG A 160 9.02 5.29 0.77
N GLY A 161 9.89 4.34 0.41
CA GLY A 161 10.34 4.16 -0.96
C GLY A 161 9.26 3.65 -1.89
N LEU A 162 8.45 2.70 -1.42
CA LEU A 162 7.24 2.29 -2.10
C LEU A 162 6.34 3.50 -2.38
N TYR A 163 5.98 4.27 -1.37
CA TYR A 163 5.16 5.48 -1.53
C TYR A 163 5.77 6.51 -2.50
N TYR A 164 7.07 6.79 -2.39
CA TYR A 164 7.75 7.82 -3.19
C TYR A 164 7.85 7.47 -4.68
N PHE A 165 8.13 6.20 -5.00
CA PHE A 165 8.35 5.77 -6.39
C PHE A 165 7.12 5.14 -7.04
N TYR A 166 6.13 4.67 -6.29
CA TYR A 166 5.01 3.92 -6.85
C TYR A 166 4.25 4.68 -7.96
N PRO A 167 3.90 5.97 -7.80
CA PRO A 167 3.18 6.69 -8.85
C PRO A 167 3.99 6.88 -10.15
N CYS A 168 5.32 6.93 -10.07
CA CYS A 168 6.20 7.14 -11.22
C CYS A 168 6.78 5.86 -11.82
N ASP A 169 6.71 4.73 -11.11
CA ASP A 169 7.16 3.42 -11.59
C ASP A 169 6.00 2.63 -12.21
N ARG A 170 4.76 2.99 -11.86
CA ARG A 170 3.54 2.35 -12.38
C ARG A 170 2.83 3.17 -13.44
N PRO A 171 2.26 2.52 -14.46
CA PRO A 171 1.71 3.18 -15.64
C PRO A 171 0.26 3.64 -15.43
N PHE A 172 -0.05 4.33 -14.33
CA PHE A 172 -1.44 4.72 -14.04
C PHE A 172 -1.93 5.87 -14.91
N PRO A 173 -3.22 5.86 -15.32
CA PRO A 173 -3.86 7.05 -15.88
C PRO A 173 -3.73 8.25 -14.93
N ALA A 174 -3.42 9.43 -15.49
CA ALA A 174 -3.21 10.65 -14.71
C ALA A 174 -4.50 11.16 -14.03
N ASP A 175 -5.65 10.84 -14.63
CA ASP A 175 -6.97 11.17 -14.14
C ASP A 175 -8.05 10.22 -14.68
N LEU A 176 -9.27 10.34 -14.16
CA LEU A 176 -10.41 9.53 -14.58
C LEU A 176 -10.80 9.76 -16.04
N GLY A 177 -10.50 10.93 -16.61
CA GLY A 177 -10.71 11.19 -18.04
C GLY A 177 -9.81 10.33 -18.90
N ALA A 178 -8.52 10.26 -18.57
CA ALA A 178 -7.56 9.37 -19.21
C ALA A 178 -7.89 7.88 -18.98
N PHE A 179 -8.37 7.53 -17.78
CA PHE A 179 -8.86 6.18 -17.49
C PHE A 179 -10.04 5.81 -18.40
N VAL A 180 -11.06 6.66 -18.51
CA VAL A 180 -12.23 6.42 -19.36
C VAL A 180 -11.86 6.37 -20.84
N ALA A 181 -10.91 7.19 -21.29
CA ALA A 181 -10.43 7.15 -22.67
C ALA A 181 -9.71 5.82 -23.00
N ARG A 182 -9.06 5.19 -22.02
CA ARG A 182 -8.31 3.94 -22.20
C ARG A 182 -9.18 2.70 -22.03
N TYR A 183 -9.91 2.62 -20.93
CA TYR A 183 -10.63 1.41 -20.50
C TYR A 183 -12.13 1.47 -20.83
N GLY A 184 -12.64 2.64 -21.23
CA GLY A 184 -14.06 2.87 -21.43
C GLY A 184 -14.74 3.49 -20.20
N ASP A 185 -15.96 3.95 -20.41
CA ASP A 185 -16.77 4.59 -19.38
C ASP A 185 -17.29 3.56 -18.36
N TYR A 186 -16.57 3.42 -17.25
CA TYR A 186 -16.89 2.45 -16.20
C TYR A 186 -18.28 2.64 -15.57
N LYS A 187 -18.90 3.81 -15.74
CA LYS A 187 -20.27 4.06 -15.27
C LYS A 187 -21.31 3.23 -16.01
N LYS A 188 -20.94 2.65 -17.15
CA LYS A 188 -21.78 1.76 -17.97
C LYS A 188 -21.56 0.29 -17.67
N TRP A 189 -20.55 -0.05 -16.85
CA TRP A 189 -20.28 -1.43 -16.45
C TRP A 189 -21.31 -1.92 -15.42
N PRO A 190 -21.41 -3.25 -15.20
CA PRO A 190 -22.16 -3.80 -14.08
C PRO A 190 -21.76 -3.13 -12.76
N VAL A 191 -22.76 -2.76 -11.96
CA VAL A 191 -22.55 -2.07 -10.68
C VAL A 191 -23.14 -2.86 -9.53
N GLN A 192 -22.34 -3.07 -8.49
CA GLN A 192 -22.80 -3.48 -7.17
C GLN A 192 -22.84 -2.27 -6.26
N GLN A 193 -24.01 -2.01 -5.67
CA GLN A 193 -24.13 -1.00 -4.62
C GLN A 193 -23.93 -1.67 -3.27
N LEU A 194 -23.05 -1.10 -2.46
CA LEU A 194 -22.85 -1.49 -1.08
C LEU A 194 -23.31 -0.34 -0.21
N ASP A 195 -24.31 -0.56 0.63
CA ASP A 195 -24.77 0.46 1.58
C ASP A 195 -23.67 0.82 2.58
N CYS A 196 -22.79 -0.14 2.89
CA CYS A 196 -21.71 0.06 3.84
C CYS A 196 -20.51 -0.86 3.56
N ALA A 197 -19.40 -0.28 3.10
CA ALA A 197 -18.13 -0.99 2.93
C ALA A 197 -17.22 -0.77 4.14
N ARG A 198 -16.83 -1.88 4.79
CA ARG A 198 -15.95 -1.88 5.97
C ARG A 198 -14.70 -0.99 5.85
N PRO A 199 -13.89 -1.05 4.76
CA PRO A 199 -12.70 -0.22 4.62
C PRO A 199 -12.95 1.29 4.60
N LYS A 200 -14.18 1.71 4.25
CA LYS A 200 -14.54 3.12 4.05
C LYS A 200 -15.54 3.66 5.06
N ASN A 201 -16.16 2.79 5.85
CA ASN A 201 -17.24 3.13 6.79
C ASN A 201 -18.38 3.92 6.11
N GLY A 202 -18.83 3.45 4.95
CA GLY A 202 -19.85 4.15 4.20
C GLY A 202 -20.19 3.50 2.86
N PRO A 203 -21.16 4.06 2.14
CA PRO A 203 -21.65 3.50 0.90
C PRO A 203 -20.59 3.51 -0.20
N ARG A 204 -20.61 2.46 -1.03
CA ARG A 204 -19.75 2.34 -2.21
C ARG A 204 -20.53 1.87 -3.42
N ARG A 205 -20.01 2.23 -4.59
CA ARG A 205 -20.40 1.64 -5.87
C ARG A 205 -19.18 0.90 -6.41
N LEU A 206 -19.35 -0.39 -6.65
CA LEU A 206 -18.31 -1.24 -7.22
C LEU A 206 -18.68 -1.54 -8.66
N TYR A 207 -17.76 -1.29 -9.57
CA TYR A 207 -17.88 -1.57 -10.99
C TYR A 207 -16.77 -2.54 -11.38
N GLU A 208 -17.07 -3.43 -12.32
CA GLU A 208 -16.07 -4.37 -12.82
C GLU A 208 -16.19 -4.59 -14.32
N ASP A 209 -15.03 -4.73 -14.94
CA ASP A 209 -14.87 -5.28 -16.28
C ASP A 209 -13.96 -6.50 -16.15
N LEU A 210 -14.56 -7.68 -16.19
CA LEU A 210 -13.86 -8.96 -16.00
C LEU A 210 -12.95 -9.30 -17.18
N ASP A 211 -13.31 -8.88 -18.39
CA ASP A 211 -12.51 -9.12 -19.60
C ASP A 211 -11.23 -8.28 -19.56
N GLN A 212 -11.32 -7.05 -19.04
CA GLN A 212 -10.17 -6.16 -18.87
C GLN A 212 -9.42 -6.38 -17.55
N GLY A 213 -10.03 -7.07 -16.58
CA GLY A 213 -9.43 -7.26 -15.25
C GLY A 213 -9.36 -5.97 -14.43
N ILE A 214 -10.35 -5.09 -14.60
CA ILE A 214 -10.40 -3.76 -13.97
C ILE A 214 -11.55 -3.70 -12.98
N TYR A 215 -11.25 -3.28 -11.75
CA TYR A 215 -12.24 -3.15 -10.69
C TYR A 215 -12.21 -1.71 -10.17
N VAL A 216 -13.32 -1.00 -10.28
CA VAL A 216 -13.45 0.40 -9.86
C VAL A 216 -14.37 0.48 -8.65
N ALA A 217 -13.94 1.19 -7.63
CA ALA A 217 -14.67 1.30 -6.38
C ALA A 217 -14.80 2.77 -5.97
N GLU A 218 -16.00 3.33 -6.08
CA GLU A 218 -16.31 4.70 -5.67
C GLU A 218 -16.76 4.71 -4.22
N THR A 219 -16.22 5.65 -3.43
CA THR A 219 -16.70 5.92 -2.08
C THR A 219 -17.66 7.10 -2.09
N ILE A 220 -18.86 6.92 -1.54
CA ILE A 220 -19.92 7.92 -1.57
C ILE A 220 -20.06 8.59 -0.20
N VAL A 221 -20.10 9.92 -0.17
CA VAL A 221 -20.38 10.75 1.01
C VAL A 221 -21.38 11.84 0.60
N ASP A 222 -22.45 12.03 1.37
CA ASP A 222 -23.51 13.01 1.10
C ASP A 222 -24.06 12.97 -0.34
N GLY A 223 -24.16 11.75 -0.90
CA GLY A 223 -24.68 11.51 -2.25
C GLY A 223 -23.68 11.74 -3.39
N ALA A 224 -22.46 12.23 -3.10
CA ALA A 224 -21.42 12.49 -4.07
C ALA A 224 -20.24 11.50 -3.96
N VAL A 225 -19.47 11.34 -5.04
CA VAL A 225 -18.23 10.56 -5.03
C VAL A 225 -17.15 11.39 -4.34
N ARG A 226 -16.58 10.87 -3.25
CA ARG A 226 -15.46 11.48 -2.54
C ARG A 226 -14.11 11.05 -3.12
N GLU A 227 -13.99 9.80 -3.52
CA GLU A 227 -12.78 9.22 -4.10
C GLU A 227 -13.12 7.96 -4.89
N THR A 228 -12.26 7.63 -5.84
CA THR A 228 -12.36 6.42 -6.67
C THR A 228 -11.08 5.60 -6.52
N GLU A 229 -11.18 4.35 -6.13
CA GLU A 229 -10.05 3.40 -6.09
C GLU A 229 -10.18 2.42 -7.26
N VAL A 230 -9.07 2.06 -7.89
CA VAL A 230 -9.05 1.12 -9.03
C VAL A 230 -8.02 0.03 -8.77
N LEU A 231 -8.43 -1.22 -8.97
CA LEU A 231 -7.56 -2.38 -9.01
C LEU A 231 -7.30 -2.79 -10.45
N PHE A 232 -6.04 -3.06 -10.77
CA PHE A 232 -5.61 -3.58 -12.06
C PHE A 232 -5.01 -4.96 -11.88
N THR A 233 -5.51 -5.97 -12.60
CA THR A 233 -4.91 -7.32 -12.64
C THR A 233 -3.93 -7.50 -13.80
N SER A 234 -3.97 -6.61 -14.78
CA SER A 234 -3.31 -6.75 -16.09
C SER A 234 -2.07 -5.87 -16.28
N LEU A 235 -1.84 -4.89 -15.40
CA LEU A 235 -0.68 -3.98 -15.52
C LEU A 235 0.66 -4.64 -15.19
N ARG A 236 0.63 -5.88 -14.69
CA ARG A 236 1.82 -6.62 -14.24
C ARG A 236 1.82 -8.03 -14.78
N SER A 237 3.01 -8.53 -15.10
CA SER A 237 3.22 -9.91 -15.54
C SER A 237 3.38 -10.91 -14.39
N ASP A 238 3.51 -10.44 -13.14
CA ASP A 238 3.71 -11.28 -11.96
C ASP A 238 2.41 -11.74 -11.28
N GLY A 239 1.26 -11.41 -11.87
CA GLY A 239 -0.08 -11.79 -11.39
C GLY A 239 -0.55 -11.02 -10.15
N GLN A 240 0.19 -10.02 -9.68
CA GLN A 240 -0.21 -9.20 -8.54
C GLN A 240 -1.10 -8.03 -8.96
N LEU A 241 -1.82 -7.44 -8.00
CA LEU A 241 -2.67 -6.27 -8.19
C LEU A 241 -1.85 -4.97 -8.12
N ASP A 242 -2.13 -4.04 -9.01
CA ASP A 242 -1.74 -2.63 -8.85
C ASP A 242 -2.97 -1.77 -8.51
N PHE A 243 -2.73 -0.65 -7.83
CA PHE A 243 -3.74 0.19 -7.21
C PHE A 243 -3.60 1.64 -7.68
N ALA A 244 -4.69 2.24 -8.16
CA ALA A 244 -4.76 3.70 -8.31
C ALA A 244 -5.84 4.27 -7.40
N ALA A 245 -5.59 5.45 -6.84
CA ALA A 245 -6.60 6.23 -6.14
C ALA A 245 -6.79 7.56 -6.89
N TYR A 246 -8.02 8.03 -6.96
CA TYR A 246 -8.38 9.31 -7.58
C TYR A 246 -9.20 10.15 -6.61
N THR A 247 -8.95 11.46 -6.59
CA THR A 247 -9.72 12.43 -5.80
C THR A 247 -11.16 12.56 -6.30
N GLU A 248 -11.98 13.36 -5.62
CA GLU A 248 -13.35 13.68 -6.06
C GLU A 248 -13.39 14.32 -7.46
N GLU A 249 -12.38 15.11 -7.81
CA GLU A 249 -12.21 15.71 -9.13
C GLU A 249 -11.59 14.75 -10.16
N GLY A 250 -11.35 13.50 -9.74
CA GLY A 250 -10.80 12.45 -10.59
C GLY A 250 -9.31 12.54 -10.86
N LYS A 251 -8.53 13.26 -10.05
CA LYS A 251 -7.06 13.36 -10.23
C LYS A 251 -6.33 12.26 -9.47
N LEU A 252 -5.27 11.69 -10.07
CA LEU A 252 -4.47 10.65 -9.43
C LEU A 252 -3.93 11.13 -8.07
N SER A 253 -4.07 10.28 -7.06
CA SER A 253 -3.68 10.49 -5.66
C SER A 253 -2.81 9.32 -5.20
N ASP A 254 -1.91 9.59 -4.27
CA ASP A 254 -1.05 8.64 -3.55
C ASP A 254 -1.58 8.32 -2.15
N ARG A 255 -2.81 8.73 -1.84
CA ARG A 255 -3.43 8.55 -0.53
C ARG A 255 -4.93 8.34 -0.65
N SER A 256 -5.50 7.71 0.37
CA SER A 256 -6.93 7.48 0.45
C SER A 256 -7.40 7.49 1.90
N THR A 257 -8.70 7.66 2.10
CA THR A 257 -9.29 7.72 3.43
C THR A 257 -9.93 6.40 3.82
N PHE A 258 -9.54 5.88 4.97
CA PHE A 258 -9.95 4.57 5.49
C PHE A 258 -10.66 4.70 6.84
N ALA A 259 -11.51 3.73 7.13
CA ALA A 259 -12.19 3.61 8.42
C ALA A 259 -11.22 3.22 9.54
N THR A 260 -11.37 3.83 10.71
CA THR A 260 -10.66 3.44 11.94
C THR A 260 -11.61 2.88 12.99
N ALA A 261 -11.04 2.14 13.95
CA ALA A 261 -11.81 1.64 15.09
C ALA A 261 -12.45 2.80 15.83
N GLY A 262 -13.78 2.71 16.05
CA GLY A 262 -14.56 3.78 16.67
C GLY A 262 -15.40 4.62 15.69
N GLY A 263 -15.51 4.21 14.42
CA GLY A 263 -16.39 4.87 13.44
C GLY A 263 -15.85 6.17 12.85
N THR A 264 -14.58 6.49 13.13
CA THR A 264 -13.85 7.63 12.56
C THR A 264 -13.13 7.23 11.27
N SER A 265 -12.46 8.19 10.63
CA SER A 265 -11.63 7.94 9.45
C SER A 265 -10.22 8.49 9.59
N VAL A 266 -9.30 7.93 8.81
CA VAL A 266 -7.90 8.32 8.72
C VAL A 266 -7.44 8.34 7.27
N VAL A 267 -6.60 9.31 6.91
CA VAL A 267 -5.98 9.37 5.59
C VAL A 267 -4.65 8.63 5.67
N LEU A 268 -4.46 7.63 4.81
CA LEU A 268 -3.25 6.80 4.76
C LEU A 268 -2.71 6.72 3.33
N ALA A 269 -1.42 6.42 3.23
CA ALA A 269 -0.73 6.33 1.96
C ALA A 269 -1.14 5.07 1.17
N ALA A 270 -1.47 5.27 -0.10
CA ALA A 270 -1.51 4.24 -1.11
C ALA A 270 -0.12 4.19 -1.79
N PRO A 271 0.47 3.00 -2.02
CA PRO A 271 -0.22 1.71 -2.08
C PRO A 271 -0.10 0.85 -0.82
N TYR A 272 0.73 1.19 0.19
CA TYR A 272 0.98 0.26 1.30
C TYR A 272 -0.30 -0.16 2.04
N THR A 273 -1.21 0.78 2.29
CA THR A 273 -2.51 0.44 2.89
C THR A 273 -3.33 -0.47 1.99
N CYS A 274 -3.36 -0.24 0.68
CA CYS A 274 -4.04 -1.11 -0.29
C CYS A 274 -3.42 -2.52 -0.30
N ILE A 275 -2.10 -2.62 -0.39
CA ILE A 275 -1.37 -3.90 -0.29
C ILE A 275 -1.75 -4.65 0.97
N SER A 276 -1.81 -3.98 2.12
CA SER A 276 -2.18 -4.63 3.39
C SER A 276 -3.62 -5.15 3.40
N CYS A 277 -4.54 -4.47 2.69
CA CYS A 277 -5.93 -4.91 2.56
C CYS A 277 -6.10 -6.06 1.57
N HIS A 278 -5.27 -6.09 0.53
CA HIS A 278 -5.36 -7.01 -0.61
C HIS A 278 -4.31 -8.14 -0.57
N LEU A 279 -3.60 -8.28 0.55
CA LEU A 279 -2.67 -9.36 0.80
C LEU A 279 -3.43 -10.68 1.02
N ASP A 280 -3.08 -11.68 0.21
CA ASP A 280 -3.37 -13.08 0.51
C ASP A 280 -2.34 -13.57 1.55
N THR A 281 -2.78 -13.84 2.77
CA THR A 281 -1.89 -14.31 3.86
C THR A 281 -1.57 -15.80 3.79
N THR A 282 -2.19 -16.54 2.88
CA THR A 282 -1.86 -17.94 2.58
C THR A 282 -0.71 -17.98 1.57
N ALA A 283 -0.88 -17.29 0.44
CA ALA A 283 0.12 -17.24 -0.63
C ALA A 283 1.23 -16.20 -0.40
N TRP A 284 0.99 -15.21 0.48
CA TRP A 284 1.84 -14.04 0.69
C TRP A 284 2.07 -13.21 -0.59
N THR A 285 1.01 -13.09 -1.38
CA THR A 285 0.97 -12.31 -2.63
C THR A 285 -0.14 -11.27 -2.57
N ILE A 286 -0.01 -10.20 -3.35
CA ILE A 286 -0.99 -9.11 -3.39
C ILE A 286 -1.99 -9.40 -4.51
N THR A 287 -2.85 -10.40 -4.31
CA THR A 287 -3.77 -10.93 -5.35
C THR A 287 -5.24 -10.84 -4.95
N ARG A 288 -5.54 -10.53 -3.69
CA ARG A 288 -6.89 -10.62 -3.16
C ARG A 288 -7.75 -9.48 -3.69
N LYS A 289 -8.69 -9.73 -4.59
CA LYS A 289 -9.57 -8.69 -5.18
C LYS A 289 -10.52 -8.07 -4.14
N MET A 290 -11.08 -8.91 -3.26
CA MET A 290 -11.93 -8.47 -2.16
C MET A 290 -11.07 -8.19 -0.92
N PRO A 291 -10.96 -6.94 -0.46
CA PRO A 291 -10.05 -6.60 0.63
C PRO A 291 -10.47 -7.28 1.93
N THR A 292 -9.51 -7.94 2.60
CA THR A 292 -9.71 -8.52 3.94
C THR A 292 -9.13 -7.71 5.07
N GLY A 293 -8.45 -6.60 4.76
CA GLY A 293 -8.13 -5.59 5.75
C GLY A 293 -9.43 -5.10 6.37
N THR A 294 -9.68 -5.54 7.60
CA THR A 294 -10.88 -5.35 8.41
C THR A 294 -11.09 -3.87 8.71
N GLY A 295 -11.55 -3.10 7.73
CA GLY A 295 -11.97 -1.74 7.99
C GLY A 295 -12.95 -1.76 9.16
N ALA A 296 -12.64 -1.00 10.21
CA ALA A 296 -13.42 -1.02 11.43
C ALA A 296 -14.72 -0.20 11.33
N GLY A 297 -15.09 0.18 10.11
CA GLY A 297 -16.38 0.76 9.77
C GLY A 297 -17.47 -0.31 9.67
N CYS A 298 -18.71 0.12 9.42
CA CYS A 298 -19.86 -0.74 9.13
C CYS A 298 -19.91 -1.99 10.03
N ARG A 299 -20.35 -1.78 11.27
CA ARG A 299 -20.72 -2.86 12.21
C ARG A 299 -22.14 -3.32 11.93
#